data_AF-A0A2H6H047-F1
#
_entry.id   AF-A0A2H6H047-F1
#
_cell.length_a   1.000
_cell.length_b   1.000
_cell.length_c   1.000
_cell.angle_alpha   90.00
_cell.angle_beta   90.00
_cell.angle_gamma   90.00
#
_symmetry.space_group_name_H-M   'P 1'
#
loop_
_entity.id
_entity.type
_entity.pdbx_description
1 polymer ?
#
loop_
_entity_poly.entity_id
_entity_poly.type
_entity_poly.pdbx_seq_one_letter_code
_entity_poly.pdbx_strand_id
1 'polypeptide(L)'
;MWKKLEEVDIKNKEKYLEFFKNLIKQIEADKYDFKDKGGDDYKIINEKKHNENFVHIVPKELTNLFNEMKEKTPDEFLGFTILINKTRVSCFGIPCHILSKAIIDK
;
A
#
# COMPACT_ATOMS: atom_id res chain seq x y z
N MET A 1 7.82 16.29 -4.78
CA MET A 1 7.45 15.15 -3.91
C MET A 1 7.93 13.83 -4.51
N TRP A 2 7.68 13.58 -5.80
CA TRP A 2 8.21 12.42 -6.53
C TRP A 2 9.73 12.20 -6.42
N LYS A 3 10.56 13.25 -6.59
CA LYS A 3 12.02 13.16 -6.36
C LYS A 3 12.39 12.68 -4.94
N LYS A 4 11.64 13.11 -3.92
CA LYS A 4 11.86 12.65 -2.54
C LYS A 4 11.54 11.15 -2.39
N LEU A 5 10.57 10.63 -3.14
CA LEU A 5 10.22 9.22 -3.13
C LEU A 5 11.27 8.37 -3.86
N GLU A 6 11.83 8.88 -4.96
CA GLU A 6 12.92 8.23 -5.72
C GLU A 6 14.22 8.12 -4.91
N GLU A 7 14.48 9.07 -4.02
CA GLU A 7 15.64 9.08 -3.12
C GLU A 7 15.51 8.11 -1.93
N VAL A 8 14.30 7.58 -1.67
CA VAL A 8 14.07 6.66 -0.56
C VAL A 8 14.36 5.24 -1.02
N ASP A 9 15.47 4.68 -0.54
CA ASP A 9 15.70 3.24 -0.59
C ASP A 9 15.05 2.55 0.61
N ILE A 10 13.82 2.05 0.41
CA ILE A 10 13.11 1.29 1.45
C ILE A 10 13.90 0.02 1.75
N LYS A 11 14.36 -0.09 2.99
CA LYS A 11 15.01 -1.31 3.49
C LYS A 11 13.96 -2.41 3.65
N ASN A 12 14.32 -3.66 3.35
CA ASN A 12 13.44 -4.83 3.49
C ASN A 12 12.19 -4.84 2.58
N LYS A 13 12.35 -4.52 1.28
CA LYS A 13 11.27 -4.59 0.26
C LYS A 13 10.52 -5.93 0.25
N GLU A 14 11.22 -7.04 0.51
CA GLU A 14 10.63 -8.38 0.58
C GLU A 14 9.57 -8.52 1.68
N LYS A 15 9.79 -7.92 2.85
CA LYS A 15 8.81 -7.96 3.94
C LYS A 15 7.49 -7.27 3.56
N TYR A 16 7.59 -6.10 2.92
CA TYR A 16 6.41 -5.39 2.43
C TYR A 16 5.69 -6.17 1.32
N LEU A 17 6.46 -6.90 0.51
CA LEU A 17 5.92 -7.80 -0.51
C LEU A 17 5.10 -8.94 0.11
N GLU A 18 5.61 -9.57 1.17
CA GLU A 18 4.89 -10.62 1.89
C GLU A 18 3.60 -10.10 2.53
N PHE A 19 3.65 -8.91 3.15
CA PHE A 19 2.44 -8.28 3.67
C PHE A 19 1.42 -7.99 2.58
N PHE A 20 1.87 -7.45 1.45
CA PHE A 20 1.02 -7.17 0.31
C PHE A 20 0.35 -8.45 -0.21
N LYS A 21 1.11 -9.55 -0.41
CA LYS A 21 0.57 -10.86 -0.80
C LYS A 21 -0.43 -11.41 0.22
N ASN A 22 -0.13 -11.34 1.51
CA ASN A 22 -1.01 -11.86 2.56
C ASN A 22 -2.32 -11.06 2.63
N LEU A 23 -2.24 -9.75 2.48
CA LEU A 23 -3.39 -8.86 2.49
C LEU A 23 -4.32 -9.14 1.31
N ILE A 24 -3.76 -9.33 0.11
CA ILE A 24 -4.49 -9.78 -1.09
C ILE A 24 -5.28 -11.06 -0.78
N LYS A 25 -4.61 -12.10 -0.28
CA LYS A 25 -5.25 -13.39 0.03
C LYS A 25 -6.37 -13.26 1.06
N GLN A 26 -6.20 -12.40 2.07
CA GLN A 26 -7.23 -12.15 3.07
C GLN A 26 -8.45 -11.43 2.48
N ILE A 27 -8.24 -10.45 1.61
CA ILE A 27 -9.33 -9.72 0.95
C ILE A 27 -10.06 -10.62 -0.05
N GLU A 28 -9.34 -11.40 -0.86
CA GLU A 28 -9.94 -12.39 -1.78
C GLU A 28 -10.81 -13.41 -1.04
N ALA A 29 -10.41 -13.80 0.17
CA ALA A 29 -11.14 -14.75 1.01
C ALA A 29 -12.22 -14.10 1.90
N ASP A 30 -12.47 -12.79 1.77
CA ASP A 30 -13.37 -11.99 2.63
C ASP A 30 -13.07 -12.13 4.15
N LYS A 31 -11.81 -12.35 4.50
CA LYS A 31 -11.30 -12.51 5.88
C LYS A 31 -10.59 -11.27 6.42
N TYR A 32 -10.46 -10.23 5.60
CA TYR A 32 -9.71 -9.04 5.97
C TYR A 32 -10.50 -8.12 6.91
N ASP A 33 -9.94 -7.84 8.08
CA ASP A 33 -10.48 -6.83 9.02
C ASP A 33 -10.01 -5.42 8.60
N PHE A 34 -10.95 -4.62 8.11
CA PHE A 34 -10.79 -3.24 7.63
C PHE A 34 -10.60 -2.23 8.77
N LYS A 35 -9.55 -2.43 9.55
CA LYS A 35 -9.11 -1.52 10.61
C LYS A 35 -7.66 -1.18 10.41
N ASP A 36 -7.31 0.06 10.76
CA ASP A 36 -5.92 0.50 10.76
C ASP A 36 -5.08 -0.37 11.68
N LYS A 37 -3.91 -0.76 11.17
CA LYS A 37 -2.97 -1.64 11.87
C LYS A 37 -1.59 -1.01 11.84
N GLY A 38 -0.81 -1.21 12.89
CA GLY A 38 0.57 -0.76 12.96
C GLY A 38 1.47 -1.89 13.41
N GLY A 39 2.60 -2.06 12.73
CA GLY A 39 3.72 -2.89 13.19
C GLY A 39 4.89 -2.02 13.61
N ASP A 40 6.07 -2.60 13.82
CA ASP A 40 7.27 -1.85 14.22
C ASP A 40 7.80 -0.92 13.12
N ASP A 41 7.69 -1.33 11.86
CA ASP A 41 8.25 -0.67 10.68
C ASP A 41 7.22 -0.26 9.63
N TYR A 42 5.94 -0.58 9.82
CA TYR A 42 4.89 -0.26 8.87
C TYR A 42 3.58 0.21 9.54
N LYS A 43 2.73 0.82 8.73
CA LYS A 43 1.32 1.09 9.00
C LYS A 43 0.47 0.53 7.86
N ILE A 44 -0.69 -0.01 8.20
CA ILE A 44 -1.76 -0.28 7.24
C ILE A 44 -2.85 0.75 7.50
N ILE A 45 -3.12 1.56 6.49
CA ILE A 45 -4.11 2.63 6.52
C ILE A 45 -5.29 2.21 5.65
N ASN A 46 -6.48 2.19 6.25
CA ASN A 46 -7.73 1.84 5.59
C ASN A 46 -8.52 3.12 5.36
N GLU A 47 -8.84 3.39 4.10
CA GLU A 47 -9.66 4.55 3.73
C GLU A 47 -10.95 4.07 3.06
N LYS A 48 -12.03 4.80 3.32
CA LYS A 48 -13.31 4.58 2.66
C LYS A 48 -13.69 5.85 1.91
N LYS A 49 -13.77 5.77 0.58
CA LYS A 49 -14.21 6.87 -0.28
C LYS A 49 -15.43 6.45 -1.07
N HIS A 50 -16.53 7.19 -0.91
CA HIS A 50 -17.84 6.89 -1.51
C HIS A 50 -18.28 5.44 -1.19
N ASN A 51 -17.96 4.49 -2.07
CA ASN A 51 -18.27 3.06 -1.93
C ASN A 51 -17.06 2.14 -2.20
N GLU A 52 -15.85 2.70 -2.30
CA GLU A 52 -14.61 1.94 -2.48
C GLU A 52 -13.82 1.93 -1.18
N ASN A 53 -13.27 0.76 -0.86
CA ASN A 53 -12.30 0.62 0.22
C ASN A 53 -10.89 0.72 -0.37
N PHE A 54 -10.01 1.43 0.32
CA PHE A 54 -8.60 1.51 0.00
C PHE A 54 -7.80 0.98 1.19
N VAL A 55 -6.80 0.16 0.92
CA VAL A 55 -5.89 -0.38 1.93
C VAL A 55 -4.47 -0.08 1.48
N HIS A 56 -3.79 0.75 2.26
CA HIS A 56 -2.43 1.20 1.96
C HIS A 56 -1.46 0.59 2.96
N ILE A 57 -0.47 -0.16 2.48
CA ILE A 57 0.70 -0.53 3.26
C ILE A 57 1.72 0.59 3.13
N VAL A 58 2.13 1.17 4.26
CA VAL A 58 3.00 2.34 4.31
C VAL A 58 4.18 2.05 5.26
N PRO A 59 5.43 2.01 4.77
CA PRO A 59 6.61 2.03 5.64
C PRO A 59 6.53 3.20 6.60
N LYS A 60 6.82 2.99 7.89
CA LYS A 60 6.68 4.05 8.91
C LYS A 60 7.50 5.29 8.56
N GLU A 61 8.72 5.09 8.06
CA GLU A 61 9.62 6.15 7.61
C GLU A 61 9.01 7.03 6.50
N LEU A 62 8.04 6.49 5.74
CA LEU A 62 7.34 7.19 4.66
C LEU A 62 5.98 7.76 5.08
N THR A 63 5.52 7.57 6.32
CA THR A 63 4.18 8.00 6.75
C THR A 63 3.95 9.50 6.54
N ASN A 64 4.94 10.32 6.86
CA ASN A 64 4.82 11.77 6.68
C ASN A 64 4.71 12.15 5.20
N LEU A 65 5.55 11.54 4.35
CA LEU A 65 5.51 11.75 2.90
C LEU A 65 4.19 11.26 2.29
N PHE A 66 3.69 10.12 2.77
CA PHE A 66 2.38 9.58 2.40
C PHE A 66 1.27 10.59 2.69
N ASN A 67 1.19 11.12 3.92
CA ASN A 67 0.18 12.11 4.28
C ASN A 67 0.32 13.41 3.46
N GLU A 68 1.54 13.91 3.26
CA GLU A 68 1.78 15.10 2.45
C GLU A 68 1.30 14.92 1.00
N MET A 69 1.60 13.77 0.37
CA MET A 69 1.18 13.50 -1.01
C MET A 69 -0.33 13.28 -1.11
N LYS A 70 -0.95 12.66 -0.10
CA LYS A 70 -2.41 12.48 -0.02
C LYS A 70 -3.14 13.82 -0.03
N GLU A 71 -2.62 14.80 0.70
CA GLU A 71 -3.23 16.12 0.84
C GLU A 71 -2.98 17.01 -0.38
N LYS A 72 -1.74 17.03 -0.88
CA LYS A 72 -1.31 18.00 -1.91
C LYS A 72 -1.55 17.54 -3.34
N THR A 73 -1.56 16.23 -3.58
CA THR A 73 -1.70 15.64 -4.92
C THR A 73 -2.66 14.45 -4.90
N PRO A 74 -3.91 14.61 -4.43
CA PRO A 74 -4.83 13.49 -4.20
C PRO A 74 -5.14 12.67 -5.45
N ASP A 75 -5.13 13.28 -6.63
CA ASP A 75 -5.43 12.61 -7.91
C ASP A 75 -4.24 11.78 -8.44
N GLU A 76 -3.01 12.16 -8.07
CA GLU A 76 -1.78 11.44 -8.46
C GLU A 76 -1.31 10.44 -7.38
N PHE A 77 -1.88 10.54 -6.17
CA PHE A 77 -1.40 9.86 -4.98
C PHE A 77 -1.49 8.34 -5.03
N LEU A 78 -2.41 7.80 -5.83
CA LEU A 78 -2.75 6.39 -5.74
C LEU A 78 -1.67 5.43 -6.26
N GLY A 79 -0.71 5.89 -7.08
CA GLY A 79 0.37 5.03 -7.57
C GLY A 79 -0.13 3.69 -8.14
N PHE A 80 0.70 2.63 -8.02
CA PHE A 80 0.27 1.28 -8.36
C PHE A 80 -0.72 0.75 -7.32
N THR A 81 -1.96 0.51 -7.75
CA THR A 81 -2.99 -0.17 -6.97
C THR A 81 -3.54 -1.37 -7.71
N ILE A 82 -3.99 -2.36 -6.95
CA ILE A 82 -4.71 -3.52 -7.47
C ILE A 82 -6.14 -3.52 -6.92
N LEU A 83 -7.10 -3.90 -7.75
CA LEU A 83 -8.51 -3.97 -7.37
C LEU A 83 -8.89 -5.43 -7.09
N ILE A 84 -9.34 -5.71 -5.87
CA ILE A 84 -9.75 -7.05 -5.40
C ILE A 84 -11.04 -6.87 -4.59
N ASN A 85 -12.13 -7.56 -4.95
CA ASN A 85 -13.42 -7.51 -4.24
C ASN A 85 -13.85 -6.06 -3.88
N LYS A 86 -13.81 -5.13 -4.86
CA LYS A 86 -14.10 -3.68 -4.69
C LYS A 86 -13.19 -2.93 -3.70
N THR A 87 -12.08 -3.53 -3.32
CA THR A 87 -11.04 -2.97 -2.47
C THR A 87 -9.79 -2.70 -3.28
N ARG A 88 -9.27 -1.48 -3.23
CA ARG A 88 -8.00 -1.10 -3.84
C ARG A 88 -6.88 -1.27 -2.83
N VAL A 89 -5.89 -2.07 -3.18
CA VAL A 89 -4.72 -2.30 -2.32
C VAL A 89 -3.51 -1.62 -2.93
N SER A 90 -2.73 -0.90 -2.13
CA SER A 90 -1.46 -0.31 -2.54
C SER A 90 -0.36 -0.56 -1.50
N CYS A 91 0.90 -0.49 -1.94
CA CYS A 91 2.07 -0.52 -1.08
C CYS A 91 2.96 0.68 -1.40
N PHE A 92 2.93 1.69 -0.54
CA PHE A 92 3.53 2.99 -0.81
C PHE A 92 5.06 2.94 -0.82
N GLY A 93 5.65 3.58 -1.84
CA GLY A 93 7.10 3.65 -2.06
C GLY A 93 7.76 2.36 -2.55
N ILE A 94 7.03 1.23 -2.61
CA ILE A 94 7.56 -0.01 -3.20
C ILE A 94 7.39 0.05 -4.73
N PRO A 95 8.45 -0.19 -5.52
CA PRO A 95 8.37 -0.17 -6.97
C PRO A 95 7.32 -1.14 -7.54
N CYS A 96 6.54 -0.68 -8.52
CA CYS A 96 5.44 -1.44 -9.13
C CYS A 96 5.87 -2.78 -9.74
N HIS A 97 7.07 -2.86 -10.33
CA HIS A 97 7.58 -4.09 -10.93
C HIS A 97 7.85 -5.18 -9.89
N ILE A 98 8.17 -4.82 -8.64
CA ILE A 98 8.34 -5.77 -7.53
C ILE A 98 6.96 -6.30 -7.12
N LEU A 99 5.99 -5.41 -6.89
CA LEU A 99 4.62 -5.77 -6.53
C LEU A 99 3.94 -6.64 -7.60
N SER A 100 4.13 -6.30 -8.88
CA SER A 100 3.54 -7.03 -10.00
C SER A 100 4.05 -8.46 -10.11
N LYS A 101 5.37 -8.67 -10.00
CA LYS A 101 5.96 -10.02 -9.98
C LYS A 101 5.39 -10.87 -8.85
N ALA A 102 5.23 -10.28 -7.67
CA ALA A 102 4.67 -10.94 -6.51
C ALA A 102 3.24 -11.46 -6.68
N ILE A 103 2.43 -10.79 -7.49
CA ILE A 103 1.04 -11.21 -7.76
C ILE A 103 1.01 -12.32 -8.82
N ILE A 104 1.91 -12.28 -9.80
CA ILE A 104 1.93 -13.19 -10.95
C ILE A 104 2.54 -14.56 -10.58
N ASP A 105 3.61 -14.56 -9.79
CA ASP A 105 4.20 -15.80 -9.26
C ASP A 105 3.33 -16.34 -8.12
N LYS A 106 2.38 -17.22 -8.47
CA LYS A 106 1.48 -17.94 -7.56
C LYS A 106 2.16 -19.10 -6.83
#